data_AF-A0A0A8WMN1-F1
#
_entry.id   AF-A0A0A8WMN1-F1
#
_cell.length_a   1.000
_cell.length_b   1.000
_cell.length_c   1.000
_cell.angle_alpha   90.00
_cell.angle_beta   90.00
_cell.angle_gamma   90.00
#
_symmetry.space_group_name_H-M   'P 1'
#
loop_
_entity.id
_entity.type
_entity.pdbx_description
1 polymer ?
#
loop_
_entity_poly.entity_id
_entity_poly.type
_entity_poly.pdbx_seq_one_letter_code
_entity_poly.pdbx_strand_id
1 'polypeptide(L)' 'MDVMMPGKNGWETIREMKSEGLLAGNIISMLTALDTPDEQMDGLQELVIDYITKPFEPYEFIASIRSYLDCFEQMGSEGQ' A
#
# COMPACT_ATOMS: atom_id res chain seq x y z
N MET A 1 4.13 -2.50 0.82
CA MET A 1 5.29 -1.75 0.31
C MET A 1 5.99 -1.11 1.48
N ASP A 2 7.30 -1.28 1.63
CA ASP A 2 8.06 -0.58 2.67
C ASP A 2 8.48 0.80 2.15
N VAL A 3 8.22 1.86 2.91
CA VAL A 3 8.67 3.21 2.57
C VAL A 3 10.19 3.28 2.65
N MET A 4 10.78 2.66 3.67
CA MET A 4 12.22 2.72 3.92
C MET A 4 12.89 1.43 3.44
N MET A 5 13.16 1.36 2.13
CA MET A 5 14.00 0.32 1.52
C MET A 5 15.39 0.86 1.16
N PRO A 6 16.47 0.07 1.33
CA PRO A 6 17.79 0.46 0.84
C PRO A 6 17.81 0.46 -0.69
N GLY A 7 18.13 1.62 -1.28
CA GLY A 7 18.33 1.79 -2.72
C GLY A 7 17.18 2.48 -3.46
N LYS A 8 15.95 1.99 -3.31
CA LYS A 8 14.75 2.54 -3.99
C LYS A 8 13.63 2.75 -3.00
N ASN A 9 12.97 3.91 -3.02
CA ASN A 9 11.85 4.18 -2.10
C ASN A 9 10.60 3.37 -2.54
N GLY A 10 9.76 2.96 -1.59
CA GLY A 10 8.45 2.39 -1.85
C GLY A 10 7.60 3.28 -2.78
N TRP A 11 7.69 4.61 -2.65
CA TRP A 11 6.98 5.54 -3.53
C TRP A 11 7.46 5.50 -4.98
N GLU A 12 8.76 5.47 -5.21
CA GLU A 12 9.33 5.33 -6.57
C GLU A 12 8.90 4.02 -7.22
N THR A 13 8.82 2.94 -6.42
CA THR A 13 8.34 1.64 -6.87
C THR A 13 6.87 1.70 -7.30
N ILE A 14 6.00 2.36 -6.52
CA ILE A 14 4.59 2.55 -6.89
C ILE A 14 4.47 3.38 -8.16
N ARG A 15 5.28 4.44 -8.30
CA ARG A 15 5.29 5.28 -9.49
C ARG A 15 5.69 4.50 -10.75
N GLU A 16 6.69 3.64 -10.63
CA GLU A 16 7.11 2.74 -11.72
C GLU A 16 6.01 1.74 -12.06
N MET A 17 5.43 1.06 -11.07
CA MET A 17 4.30 0.14 -11.26
C MET A 17 3.11 0.83 -11.92
N LYS A 18 2.83 2.10 -11.57
CA LYS A 18 1.81 2.93 -12.24
C LYS A 18 2.14 3.13 -13.71
N SER A 19 3.40 3.45 -14.02
CA SER A 19 3.86 3.69 -15.39
C SER A 19 3.84 2.41 -16.25
N GLU A 20 4.10 1.26 -15.63
CA GLU A 20 4.08 -0.06 -16.28
C GLU A 20 2.67 -0.67 -16.37
N GLY A 21 1.65 -0.01 -15.80
CA GLY A 21 0.27 -0.51 -15.81
C GLY A 21 0.03 -1.70 -14.88
N LEU A 22 0.92 -1.94 -13.92
CA LEU A 22 0.88 -3.07 -12.99
C LEU A 22 -0.03 -2.85 -11.78
N LEU A 23 -0.76 -1.73 -11.72
CA LEU A 23 -1.67 -1.43 -10.62
C LEU A 23 -3.02 -2.15 -10.74
N ALA A 24 -3.40 -2.58 -11.94
CA ALA A 24 -4.68 -3.23 -12.16
C ALA A 24 -4.75 -4.56 -11.42
N GLY A 25 -5.68 -4.67 -10.46
CA GLY A 25 -5.89 -5.88 -9.65
C GLY A 25 -4.94 -6.03 -8.45
N ASN A 26 -4.11 -5.03 -8.15
CA ASN A 26 -3.22 -5.05 -6.99
C ASN A 26 -3.64 -3.98 -5.97
N ILE A 27 -3.64 -4.37 -4.68
CA ILE A 27 -3.84 -3.43 -3.57
C ILE A 27 -2.48 -3.09 -2.98
N ILE A 28 -2.26 -1.81 -2.70
CA ILE A 28 -1.01 -1.33 -2.13
C ILE A 28 -1.28 -0.83 -0.71
N SER A 29 -0.62 -1.45 0.27
CA SER A 29 -0.53 -0.91 1.63
C SER A 29 0.91 -0.51 1.93
N MET A 30 1.10 0.63 2.59
CA MET A 30 2.41 1.19 2.91
C MET A 30 2.83 0.84 4.34
N LEU A 31 4.09 0.49 4.53
CA LEU A 31 4.70 0.26 5.83
C LEU A 31 5.65 1.42 6.11
N THR A 32 5.37 2.20 7.16
CA THR A 32 6.14 3.41 7.50
C THR A 32 6.61 3.39 8.94
N ALA A 33 7.69 4.13 9.23
CA ALA A 33 7.93 4.58 10.60
C ALA A 33 7.02 5.81 10.87
N LEU A 34 6.67 6.06 12.14
CA LEU A 34 5.75 7.12 12.57
C LEU A 34 6.15 8.53 12.07
N ASP A 35 7.41 8.71 11.64
CA ASP A 35 8.06 10.00 11.37
C ASP A 35 8.51 10.19 9.90
N THR A 36 7.96 9.47 8.92
CA THR A 36 8.34 9.69 7.51
C THR A 36 7.25 10.45 6.73
N PRO A 37 7.22 11.79 6.79
CA PRO A 37 6.52 12.59 5.78
C PRO A 37 7.32 12.49 4.48
N ASP A 38 6.80 11.76 3.51
CA ASP A 38 7.49 11.59 2.23
C ASP A 38 7.05 12.69 1.26
N GLU A 39 7.95 13.65 0.98
CA GLU A 39 7.72 14.68 -0.05
C GLU A 39 7.46 14.06 -1.45
N GLN A 40 7.76 12.77 -1.64
CA GLN A 40 7.51 12.02 -2.88
C GLN A 40 6.06 11.50 -3.02
N MET A 41 5.16 11.83 -2.09
CA MET A 41 3.76 11.36 -2.09
C MET A 41 2.88 11.88 -3.25
N ASP A 42 3.38 12.80 -4.07
CA ASP A 42 2.64 13.54 -5.11
C ASP A 42 1.64 12.68 -5.91
N GLY A 43 0.37 12.70 -5.47
CA GLY A 43 -0.76 12.02 -6.13
C GLY A 43 -0.72 10.48 -6.11
N LEU A 44 0.13 9.86 -5.29
CA LEU A 44 0.20 8.40 -5.14
C LEU A 44 -0.59 7.89 -3.93
N GLN A 45 -0.98 8.78 -3.01
CA GLN A 45 -1.73 8.40 -1.80
C GLN A 45 -3.07 7.72 -2.11
N GLU A 46 -3.74 8.11 -3.19
CA GLU A 46 -5.01 7.53 -3.62
C GLU A 46 -4.89 6.07 -4.08
N LEU A 47 -3.67 5.63 -4.40
CA LEU A 47 -3.37 4.25 -4.78
C LEU A 47 -3.10 3.36 -3.56
N VAL A 48 -2.93 3.98 -2.39
CA VAL A 48 -2.61 3.28 -1.15
C VAL A 48 -3.90 3.08 -0.36
N ILE A 49 -4.21 1.83 -0.03
CA ILE A 49 -5.40 1.49 0.78
C ILE A 49 -5.22 1.91 2.24
N ASP A 50 -4.00 1.78 2.77
CA ASP A 50 -3.72 2.00 4.18
C ASP A 50 -2.21 2.11 4.47
N TYR A 51 -1.89 2.74 5.60
CA TYR A 51 -0.54 2.97 6.10
C TYR A 51 -0.37 2.28 7.45
N ILE A 52 0.42 1.21 7.46
CA ILE A 52 0.76 0.45 8.65
C ILE A 52 2.04 1.03 9.25
N THR A 53 1.93 1.54 10.47
CA THR A 53 3.07 2.12 11.18
C THR A 53 3.85 1.04 11.94
N LYS A 54 5.18 1.10 11.87
CA LYS A 54 6.09 0.25 12.66
C LYS A 54 6.43 0.90 14.01
N PRO A 55 6.60 0.10 15.08
CA PRO A 55 6.39 -1.35 15.14
C PRO A 55 4.90 -1.71 15.21
N PHE A 56 4.52 -2.81 14.55
CA PHE A 56 3.16 -3.37 14.61
C PHE A 56 3.22 -4.78 15.19
N GLU A 57 2.14 -5.20 15.83
CA GLU A 57 2.01 -6.57 16.32
C GLU A 57 1.60 -7.52 15.18
N PRO A 58 2.11 -8.77 15.14
CA PRO A 58 1.78 -9.71 14.06
C PRO A 58 0.29 -9.99 13.93
N TYR A 59 -0.46 -10.00 15.04
CA TYR A 59 -1.90 -10.25 15.01
C TYR A 59 -2.67 -9.08 14.38
N GLU A 60 -2.24 -7.85 14.60
CA GLU A 60 -2.85 -6.64 14.02
C GLU A 60 -2.59 -6.60 12.51
N PHE A 61 -1.36 -6.92 12.10
CA PHE A 61 -1.00 -6.99 10.69
C PHE A 61 -1.83 -8.02 9.91
N ILE A 62 -2.02 -9.22 10.48
CA ILE A 62 -2.85 -10.27 9.85
C ILE A 62 -4.31 -9.83 9.77
N ALA A 63 -4.83 -9.16 10.81
CA ALA A 63 -6.21 -8.67 10.82
C ALA A 63 -6.43 -7.60 9.72
N SER A 64 -5.49 -6.66 9.58
CA SER A 64 -5.53 -5.66 8.51
C SER A 64 -5.50 -6.29 7.12
N ILE A 65 -4.62 -7.27 6.87
CA ILE A 65 -4.56 -7.97 5.58
C ILE A 65 -5.89 -8.64 5.25
N ARG A 66 -6.53 -9.31 6.22
CA ARG A 66 -7.85 -9.91 6.03
C ARG A 66 -8.88 -8.85 5.65
N SER A 67 -8.89 -7.72 6.34
CA SER A 67 -9.79 -6.61 6.00
C SER A 67 -9.57 -6.08 4.59
N TYR A 68 -8.32 -6.01 4.11
CA TYR A 68 -8.03 -5.56 2.74
C TYR A 68 -8.50 -6.59 1.70
N LEU A 69 -8.32 -7.88 1.96
CA LEU A 69 -8.79 -8.96 1.08
C LEU A 69 -10.33 -8.97 1.02
N ASP A 70 -11.00 -8.86 2.16
CA ASP A 70 -12.47 -8.81 2.22
C ASP A 70 -13.02 -7.59 1.46
N CYS A 71 -12.32 -6.44 1.53
CA CYS A 71 -12.67 -5.25 0.75
C CYS A 71 -12.46 -5.45 -0.75
N PHE A 72 -11.37 -6.13 -1.13
CA PHE A 72 -11.06 -6.45 -2.53
C PHE A 72 -12.11 -7.36 -3.18
N GLU A 73 -12.52 -8.42 -2.48
CA GLU A 73 -13.52 -9.35 -2.98
C GLU A 73 -14.89 -8.69 -3.18
N GLN A 74 -15.23 -7.72 -2.31
CA GLN A 74 -16.45 -6.93 -2.45
C GLN A 74 -16.39 -6.01 -3.68
N MET A 75 -15.25 -5.35 -3.92
CA MET A 75 -15.05 -4.51 -5.12
C MET A 75 -15.08 -5.33 -6.43
N GLY A 76 -14.67 -6.60 -6.39
CA GLY A 76 -14.81 -7.53 -7.52
C GLY A 76 -16.24 -8.02 -7.75
N SER A 77 -17.11 -7.94 -6.74
CA SER A 77 -18.48 -8.46 -6.78
C SER A 77 -19.52 -7.45 -7.28
N GLU A 78 -19.21 -6.15 -7.31
CA GLU A 78 -20.08 -5.11 -7.91
C GLU A 78 -19.98 -5.04 -9.45
N GLY A 79 -19.18 -5.92 -10.07
CA GLY A 79 -18.97 -6.01 -11.52
C GLY A 79 -19.79 -7.08 -12.25
N GLN A 80 -20.91 -7.56 -11.69
CA GLN A 80 -21.80 -8.53 -12.35
C GLN A 80 -23.21 -7.99 -12.60
#